data_AF-A0A8J5UPJ3-F1
#
_entry.id   AF-A0A8J5UPJ3-F1
#
_cell.length_a   1.000
_cell.length_b   1.000
_cell.length_c   1.000
_cell.angle_alpha   90.00
_cell.angle_beta   90.00
_cell.angle_gamma   90.00
#
_symmetry.space_group_name_H-M   'P 1'
#
loop_
_entity.id
_entity.type
_entity.pdbx_description
1 polymer ?
#
loop_
_entity_poly.entity_id
_entity_poly.type
_entity_poly.pdbx_seq_one_letter_code
_entity_poly.pdbx_strand_id
1 'polypeptide(L)'
;MFSMMLKIFLLGYVVWAQKDPHYKDDRDTMVHLFEWKFDDIADECERFLGPMGYGGVQPLSFKINSRSGNESSFASMVKRCNVVDVRIYVDIVVNHMSGDANPAVGTAGSTANTSSRSYPAVPFSFADFHQPVCSINNYNNATEVRNCELSGLHDLDQSKEHVRSKIVEFVNRIIDLGVAGIRVDAAKHMWPEDLKVIYSRLKNLSVAHGFPTKSRPFIYQEVIDLGGEAVKKGEYTSLGRVIEFTFGIVLGNIFRGNEPLKFLKNWGNGWGLLPSEDALVMIDNHDNQRGHGAGGATILTYKLPKQYKVQYFISN
;
A
#
# COMPACT_ATOMS: atom_id res chain seq x y z
N MET A 1 46.57 22.38 30.63
CA MET A 1 46.26 21.32 29.65
C MET A 1 44.86 20.78 29.94
N PHE A 2 43.84 21.35 29.33
CA PHE A 2 42.47 20.83 29.38
C PHE A 2 42.26 19.98 28.13
N SER A 3 42.08 18.67 28.31
CA SER A 3 41.73 17.75 27.23
C SER A 3 40.21 17.67 27.13
N MET A 4 39.67 18.16 26.02
CA MET A 4 38.26 18.08 25.68
C MET A 4 38.07 16.85 24.78
N MET A 5 37.61 15.72 25.36
CA MET A 5 37.23 14.56 24.55
C MET A 5 35.84 14.78 23.96
N LEU A 6 35.83 14.96 22.64
CA LEU A 6 34.67 15.04 21.76
C LEU A 6 33.86 13.73 21.82
N LYS A 7 32.65 13.77 22.41
CA LYS A 7 31.67 12.68 22.29
C LYS A 7 31.00 12.78 20.93
N ILE A 8 31.37 11.88 20.02
CA ILE A 8 30.65 11.67 18.76
C ILE A 8 29.31 11.02 19.10
N PHE A 9 28.23 11.81 19.08
CA PHE A 9 26.88 11.27 19.04
C PHE A 9 26.60 10.81 17.61
N LEU A 10 26.60 9.49 17.37
CA LEU A 10 25.89 8.95 16.21
C LEU A 10 24.40 9.25 16.43
N LEU A 11 23.87 10.22 15.69
CA LEU A 11 22.43 10.39 15.50
C LEU A 11 21.93 9.16 14.72
N GLY A 12 21.58 8.10 15.44
CA GLY A 12 20.71 7.06 14.89
C GLY A 12 19.38 7.71 14.56
N TYR A 13 19.02 7.75 13.27
CA TYR A 13 17.67 8.11 12.86
C TYR A 13 16.73 7.04 13.42
N VAL A 14 16.06 7.35 14.53
CA VAL A 14 14.94 6.55 15.02
C VAL A 14 13.82 6.73 14.00
N VAL A 15 13.64 5.72 13.15
CA VAL A 15 12.50 5.66 12.23
C VAL A 15 11.27 5.37 13.07
N TRP A 16 10.43 6.38 13.24
CA TRP A 16 9.11 6.20 13.86
C TRP A 16 8.16 5.59 12.85
N ALA A 17 7.36 4.61 13.29
CA ALA A 17 6.36 3.96 12.45
C ALA A 17 5.37 4.99 11.88
N GLN A 18 5.00 4.82 10.61
CA GLN A 18 4.19 5.78 9.86
C GLN A 18 2.72 5.38 9.81
N LYS A 19 2.05 5.43 10.97
CA LYS A 19 0.70 4.85 11.19
C LYS A 19 -0.47 5.83 11.20
N ASP A 20 -0.18 7.13 11.22
CA ASP A 20 -1.20 8.19 11.24
C ASP A 20 -1.79 8.37 9.84
N PRO A 21 -3.11 8.16 9.63
CA PRO A 21 -3.75 8.37 8.34
C PRO A 21 -3.89 9.84 7.96
N HIS A 22 -3.75 10.79 8.89
CA HIS A 22 -3.97 12.24 8.67
C HIS A 22 -5.41 12.60 8.25
N TYR A 23 -6.38 11.81 8.70
CA TYR A 23 -7.78 12.20 8.60
C TYR A 23 -8.02 13.48 9.38
N LYS A 24 -8.96 14.29 8.90
CA LYS A 24 -9.52 15.35 9.75
C LYS A 24 -10.27 14.73 10.91
N ASP A 25 -10.31 15.44 12.04
CA ASP A 25 -11.10 15.07 13.21
C ASP A 25 -12.53 14.65 12.78
N ASP A 26 -13.04 13.61 13.43
CA ASP A 26 -14.34 12.97 13.16
C ASP A 26 -14.48 12.23 11.81
N ARG A 27 -13.37 11.93 11.12
CA ARG A 27 -13.34 11.06 9.93
C ARG A 27 -12.49 9.81 10.17
N ASP A 28 -12.97 8.65 9.76
CA ASP A 28 -12.34 7.35 10.07
C ASP A 28 -12.22 6.39 8.87
N THR A 29 -12.92 6.68 7.76
CA THR A 29 -13.09 5.73 6.66
C THR A 29 -12.41 6.20 5.37
N MET A 30 -11.70 5.29 4.71
CA MET A 30 -11.15 5.47 3.37
C MET A 30 -11.94 4.64 2.35
N VAL A 31 -12.03 5.15 1.12
CA VAL A 31 -12.68 4.46 -0.01
C VAL A 31 -11.65 4.11 -1.09
N HIS A 32 -11.68 2.89 -1.60
CA HIS A 32 -10.92 2.50 -2.78
C HIS A 32 -11.77 2.72 -4.04
N LEU A 33 -11.52 3.83 -4.75
CA LEU A 33 -12.16 4.15 -6.04
C LEU A 33 -11.42 3.47 -7.20
N PHE A 34 -11.53 2.14 -7.26
CA PHE A 34 -10.78 1.28 -8.17
C PHE A 34 -11.05 1.62 -9.65
N GLU A 35 -9.98 1.95 -10.40
CA GLU A 35 -9.99 2.32 -11.84
C GLU A 35 -10.73 3.63 -12.18
N TRP A 36 -11.00 4.50 -11.21
CA TRP A 36 -11.59 5.82 -11.49
C TRP A 36 -10.57 6.79 -12.12
N LYS A 37 -11.06 7.74 -12.91
CA LYS A 37 -10.23 8.84 -13.42
C LYS A 37 -10.00 9.89 -12.34
N PHE A 38 -8.88 10.59 -12.42
CA PHE A 38 -8.53 11.61 -11.43
C PHE A 38 -9.57 12.74 -11.37
N ASP A 39 -10.11 13.17 -12.51
CA ASP A 39 -11.14 14.21 -12.53
C ASP A 39 -12.45 13.73 -11.88
N ASP A 40 -12.85 12.47 -12.11
CA ASP A 40 -14.05 11.87 -11.50
C ASP A 40 -13.88 11.73 -9.97
N ILE A 41 -12.68 11.35 -9.50
CA ILE A 41 -12.36 11.29 -8.06
C ILE A 41 -12.44 12.69 -7.44
N ALA A 42 -11.92 13.71 -8.13
CA ALA A 42 -11.95 15.08 -7.64
C ALA A 42 -13.39 15.57 -7.44
N ASP A 43 -14.26 15.28 -8.42
CA ASP A 43 -15.69 15.59 -8.33
C ASP A 43 -16.37 14.79 -7.21
N GLU A 44 -16.02 13.51 -7.04
CA GLU A 44 -16.53 12.64 -5.96
C GLU A 44 -16.15 13.16 -4.56
N CYS A 45 -14.93 13.64 -4.40
CA CYS A 45 -14.44 14.25 -3.16
C CYS A 45 -15.33 15.42 -2.74
N GLU A 46 -15.64 16.32 -3.66
CA GLU A 46 -16.39 17.53 -3.39
C GLU A 46 -17.89 17.27 -3.24
N ARG A 47 -18.46 16.44 -4.11
CA ARG A 47 -19.92 16.24 -4.18
C ARG A 47 -20.46 15.25 -3.16
N PHE A 48 -19.64 14.32 -2.67
CA PHE A 48 -20.10 13.23 -1.81
C PHE A 48 -19.16 12.94 -0.64
N LEU A 49 -17.90 12.59 -0.90
CA LEU A 49 -17.03 12.04 0.15
C LEU A 49 -16.74 13.04 1.28
N GLY A 50 -16.39 14.28 0.92
CA GLY A 50 -16.17 15.35 1.89
C GLY A 50 -17.43 15.64 2.73
N PRO A 51 -18.59 15.92 2.09
CA PRO A 51 -19.86 16.12 2.79
C PRO A 51 -20.30 14.95 3.68
N MET A 52 -19.97 13.71 3.30
CA MET A 52 -20.34 12.49 4.04
C MET A 52 -19.31 12.06 5.10
N GLY A 53 -18.22 12.82 5.28
CA GLY A 53 -17.24 12.56 6.36
C GLY A 53 -16.19 11.50 6.05
N TYR A 54 -15.96 11.15 4.78
CA TYR A 54 -14.89 10.22 4.43
C TYR A 54 -13.50 10.85 4.59
N GLY A 55 -12.58 10.11 5.20
CA GLY A 55 -11.22 10.54 5.51
C GLY A 55 -10.28 10.52 4.31
N GLY A 56 -10.48 9.62 3.34
CA GLY A 56 -9.67 9.63 2.12
C GLY A 56 -10.00 8.59 1.05
N VAL A 57 -9.18 8.60 -0.01
CA VAL A 57 -9.33 7.80 -1.23
C VAL A 57 -8.00 7.15 -1.61
N GLN A 58 -8.07 5.89 -2.04
CA GLN A 58 -6.94 5.19 -2.65
C GLN A 58 -7.08 5.08 -4.18
N PRO A 59 -6.31 5.86 -4.98
CA PRO A 59 -6.13 5.64 -6.43
C PRO A 59 -4.91 4.76 -6.77
N LEU A 60 -4.88 4.17 -7.97
CA LEU A 60 -3.84 3.25 -8.47
C LEU A 60 -2.97 3.84 -9.59
N SER A 61 -1.63 3.96 -9.43
CA SER A 61 -0.67 4.01 -10.58
C SER A 61 0.84 4.11 -10.26
N PHE A 62 1.70 3.53 -11.14
CA PHE A 62 3.19 3.63 -11.15
C PHE A 62 3.78 4.83 -11.86
N LYS A 63 2.97 5.48 -12.68
CA LYS A 63 3.35 6.70 -13.38
C LYS A 63 2.15 7.62 -13.32
N ILE A 64 2.39 8.90 -13.04
CA ILE A 64 1.33 9.91 -13.00
C ILE A 64 0.92 10.30 -14.43
N ASN A 65 0.78 9.30 -15.29
CA ASN A 65 0.20 9.34 -16.61
C ASN A 65 -0.29 7.93 -16.92
N SER A 66 -1.61 7.74 -16.85
CA SER A 66 -2.25 6.44 -16.93
C SER A 66 -3.64 6.59 -17.56
N ARG A 67 -4.42 5.50 -17.59
CA ARG A 67 -5.83 5.56 -18.01
C ARG A 67 -6.67 6.50 -17.14
N SER A 68 -6.25 6.73 -15.89
CA SER A 68 -6.93 7.62 -14.95
C SER A 68 -6.67 9.10 -15.24
N GLY A 69 -5.62 9.45 -16.00
CA GLY A 69 -5.28 10.83 -16.34
C GLY A 69 -3.78 11.09 -16.32
N ASN A 70 -3.40 12.37 -16.50
CA ASN A 70 -2.02 12.83 -16.49
C ASN A 70 -1.65 13.50 -15.16
N GLU A 71 -0.42 13.99 -15.06
CA GLU A 71 0.08 14.58 -13.81
C GLU A 71 -0.66 15.87 -13.42
N SER A 72 -1.14 16.63 -14.40
CA SER A 72 -1.95 17.82 -14.15
C SER A 72 -3.31 17.48 -13.55
N SER A 73 -4.01 16.48 -14.11
CA SER A 73 -5.30 16.05 -13.54
C SER A 73 -5.13 15.36 -12.19
N PHE A 74 -4.05 14.59 -12.00
CA PHE A 74 -3.69 14.04 -10.69
C PHE A 74 -3.45 15.15 -9.64
N ALA A 75 -2.62 16.15 -9.96
CA ALA A 75 -2.34 17.26 -9.05
C ALA A 75 -3.61 18.06 -8.74
N SER A 76 -4.48 18.26 -9.73
CA SER A 76 -5.79 18.89 -9.57
C SER A 76 -6.67 18.09 -8.60
N MET A 77 -6.78 16.77 -8.80
CA MET A 77 -7.52 15.86 -7.92
C MET A 77 -7.02 15.92 -6.49
N VAL A 78 -5.71 15.76 -6.27
CA VAL A 78 -5.11 15.80 -4.92
C VAL A 78 -5.42 17.13 -4.23
N LYS A 79 -5.25 18.25 -4.94
CA LYS A 79 -5.54 19.57 -4.40
C LYS A 79 -7.02 19.72 -4.01
N ARG A 80 -7.93 19.37 -4.92
CA ARG A 80 -9.39 19.50 -4.74
C ARG A 80 -9.88 18.63 -3.57
N CYS A 81 -9.45 17.37 -3.50
CA CYS A 81 -9.79 16.48 -2.41
C CYS A 81 -9.24 16.98 -1.06
N ASN A 82 -7.98 17.46 -1.00
CA ASN A 82 -7.41 18.01 0.23
C ASN A 82 -8.16 19.25 0.74
N VAL A 83 -8.69 20.11 -0.15
CA VAL A 83 -9.49 21.30 0.25
C VAL A 83 -10.78 20.91 0.97
N VAL A 84 -11.37 19.76 0.64
CA VAL A 84 -12.56 19.21 1.30
C VAL A 84 -12.22 18.15 2.36
N ASP A 85 -10.96 18.17 2.82
CA ASP A 85 -10.39 17.32 3.87
C ASP A 85 -10.44 15.81 3.57
N VAL A 86 -10.53 15.43 2.29
CA VAL A 86 -10.44 14.04 1.81
C VAL A 86 -9.00 13.79 1.37
N ARG A 87 -8.28 12.92 2.09
CA ARG A 87 -6.87 12.60 1.82
C ARG A 87 -6.72 11.65 0.65
N ILE A 88 -5.59 11.70 -0.04
CA ILE A 88 -5.25 10.77 -1.12
C ILE A 88 -4.14 9.82 -0.67
N TYR A 89 -4.30 8.53 -0.93
CA TYR A 89 -3.32 7.47 -0.64
C TYR A 89 -2.97 6.69 -1.90
N VAL A 90 -1.75 6.83 -2.40
CA VAL A 90 -1.39 6.24 -3.70
C VAL A 90 -0.99 4.78 -3.53
N ASP A 91 -1.49 3.94 -4.42
CA ASP A 91 -1.06 2.54 -4.54
C ASP A 91 0.30 2.41 -5.26
N ILE A 92 1.28 1.83 -4.57
CA ILE A 92 2.66 1.66 -5.03
C ILE A 92 3.11 0.17 -5.13
N VAL A 93 2.95 -0.44 -6.30
CA VAL A 93 3.67 -1.58 -6.95
C VAL A 93 5.20 -1.39 -7.13
N VAL A 94 5.94 -1.27 -6.04
CA VAL A 94 7.42 -1.12 -6.07
C VAL A 94 8.20 -2.43 -5.91
N ASN A 95 7.49 -3.57 -5.82
CA ASN A 95 8.11 -4.89 -5.73
C ASN A 95 8.75 -5.31 -7.06
N HIS A 96 8.03 -5.11 -8.16
CA HIS A 96 8.34 -5.70 -9.45
C HIS A 96 8.09 -4.72 -10.60
N MET A 97 8.62 -5.06 -11.77
CA MET A 97 8.21 -4.47 -13.05
C MET A 97 7.25 -5.43 -13.78
N SER A 98 7.03 -5.25 -15.09
CA SER A 98 6.19 -6.20 -15.82
C SER A 98 6.84 -7.59 -15.90
N GLY A 99 6.02 -8.61 -16.20
CA GLY A 99 6.54 -9.85 -16.75
C GLY A 99 6.91 -9.70 -18.23
N ASP A 100 7.19 -10.83 -18.88
CA ASP A 100 7.58 -10.83 -20.29
C ASP A 100 6.45 -10.39 -21.23
N ALA A 101 6.75 -9.42 -22.11
CA ALA A 101 5.82 -8.90 -23.10
C ALA A 101 6.55 -8.48 -24.39
N ASN A 102 5.92 -8.72 -25.55
CA ASN A 102 6.40 -8.25 -26.84
C ASN A 102 5.22 -7.97 -27.81
N PRO A 103 4.97 -6.70 -28.20
CA PRO A 103 5.71 -5.50 -27.80
C PRO A 103 5.38 -5.10 -26.35
N ALA A 104 6.37 -4.56 -25.63
CA ALA A 104 6.16 -3.97 -24.30
C ALA A 104 6.02 -2.45 -24.42
N VAL A 105 4.78 -1.96 -24.40
CA VAL A 105 4.44 -0.52 -24.43
C VAL A 105 3.53 -0.20 -23.25
N GLY A 106 4.02 0.65 -22.35
CA GLY A 106 3.26 1.15 -21.21
C GLY A 106 2.16 2.13 -21.61
N THR A 107 1.20 2.34 -20.71
CA THR A 107 0.04 3.24 -20.91
C THR A 107 0.41 4.68 -21.23
N ALA A 108 1.59 5.13 -20.79
CA ALA A 108 2.17 6.45 -21.08
C ALA A 108 3.18 6.43 -22.26
N GLY A 109 3.13 5.42 -23.12
CA GLY A 109 3.97 5.30 -24.32
C GLY A 109 5.43 4.89 -24.09
N SER A 110 5.84 4.64 -22.84
CA SER A 110 7.18 4.12 -22.53
C SER A 110 7.35 2.70 -23.05
N THR A 111 8.48 2.41 -23.69
CA THR A 111 8.81 1.06 -24.17
C THR A 111 9.79 0.36 -23.24
N ALA A 112 9.83 -0.98 -23.30
CA ALA A 112 10.76 -1.81 -22.54
C ALA A 112 11.21 -3.01 -23.38
N ASN A 113 12.34 -3.61 -22.99
CA ASN A 113 12.73 -4.95 -23.42
C ASN A 113 12.72 -5.85 -22.17
N THR A 114 11.55 -6.45 -21.91
CA THR A 114 11.27 -7.18 -20.67
C THR A 114 12.12 -8.43 -20.51
N SER A 115 12.38 -9.16 -21.60
CA SER A 115 13.19 -10.39 -21.55
C SER A 115 14.62 -10.13 -21.10
N SER A 116 15.15 -8.96 -21.45
CA SER A 116 16.45 -8.44 -20.97
C SER A 116 16.38 -7.63 -19.68
N ARG A 117 15.18 -7.46 -19.09
CA ARG A 117 14.90 -6.60 -17.93
C ARG A 117 15.39 -5.16 -18.11
N SER A 118 15.17 -4.61 -19.30
CA SER A 118 15.51 -3.23 -19.63
C SER A 118 14.26 -2.36 -19.63
N TYR A 119 14.22 -1.38 -18.73
CA TYR A 119 13.14 -0.41 -18.56
C TYR A 119 13.68 1.03 -18.62
N PRO A 120 13.93 1.56 -19.83
CA PRO A 120 14.64 2.82 -20.03
C PRO A 120 13.97 4.06 -19.44
N ALA A 121 12.65 4.03 -19.22
CA ALA A 121 11.91 5.18 -18.67
C ALA A 121 12.17 5.42 -17.17
N VAL A 122 12.58 4.40 -16.42
CA VAL A 122 13.01 4.50 -15.00
C VAL A 122 14.54 4.44 -14.85
N PRO A 123 15.24 4.51 -15.98
CA PRO A 123 16.30 3.59 -16.43
C PRO A 123 16.69 2.41 -15.51
N PHE A 124 15.85 1.36 -15.42
CA PHE A 124 16.30 0.08 -14.84
C PHE A 124 16.92 -0.84 -15.90
N SER A 125 17.91 -1.61 -15.46
CA SER A 125 18.66 -2.60 -16.21
C SER A 125 18.61 -3.95 -15.51
N PHE A 126 19.11 -5.01 -16.15
CA PHE A 126 19.21 -6.34 -15.56
C PHE A 126 19.88 -6.35 -14.17
N ALA A 127 20.83 -5.43 -13.93
CA ALA A 127 21.54 -5.31 -12.66
C ALA A 127 20.64 -4.80 -11.51
N ASP A 128 19.45 -4.27 -11.79
CA ASP A 128 18.52 -3.73 -10.79
C ASP A 128 17.51 -4.78 -10.28
N PHE A 129 17.58 -6.01 -10.79
CA PHE A 129 16.68 -7.11 -10.43
C PHE A 129 17.41 -8.18 -9.61
N HIS A 130 16.65 -8.97 -8.84
CA HIS A 130 17.21 -10.08 -8.07
C HIS A 130 17.82 -11.17 -8.96
N GLN A 131 18.92 -11.77 -8.50
CA GLN A 131 19.66 -12.81 -9.20
C GLN A 131 20.08 -13.93 -8.23
N PRO A 132 20.12 -15.20 -8.69
CA PRO A 132 19.65 -15.67 -9.99
C PRO A 132 18.13 -15.54 -10.11
N VAL A 133 17.64 -15.33 -11.35
CA VAL A 133 16.19 -15.30 -11.61
C VAL A 133 15.56 -16.62 -11.19
N CYS A 134 14.48 -16.54 -10.41
CA CYS A 134 13.70 -17.66 -9.91
C CYS A 134 12.22 -17.27 -9.82
N SER A 135 11.34 -18.25 -9.66
CA SER A 135 9.92 -18.03 -9.37
C SER A 135 9.57 -18.49 -7.97
N ILE A 136 8.59 -17.86 -7.36
CA ILE A 136 8.08 -18.26 -6.04
C ILE A 136 7.29 -19.57 -6.18
N ASN A 137 7.76 -20.62 -5.51
CA ASN A 137 7.13 -21.93 -5.44
C ASN A 137 6.87 -22.40 -3.99
N ASN A 138 7.60 -21.86 -3.01
CA ASN A 138 7.51 -22.26 -1.61
C ASN A 138 7.34 -21.07 -0.65
N TYR A 139 6.11 -20.85 -0.19
CA TYR A 139 5.80 -19.81 0.81
C TYR A 139 6.34 -20.07 2.22
N ASN A 140 6.93 -21.25 2.47
CA ASN A 140 7.68 -21.55 3.69
C ASN A 140 9.18 -21.21 3.58
N ASN A 141 9.60 -20.60 2.47
CA ASN A 141 10.95 -20.08 2.28
C ASN A 141 10.89 -18.55 2.12
N ALA A 142 11.12 -17.82 3.21
CA ALA A 142 11.01 -16.35 3.21
C ALA A 142 11.94 -15.68 2.19
N THR A 143 13.12 -16.24 1.95
CA THR A 143 14.06 -15.72 0.94
C THR A 143 13.50 -15.87 -0.47
N GLU A 144 12.90 -17.02 -0.78
CA GLU A 144 12.27 -17.24 -2.07
C GLU A 144 11.05 -16.34 -2.26
N VAL A 145 10.23 -16.17 -1.23
CA VAL A 145 9.07 -15.26 -1.27
C VAL A 145 9.48 -13.81 -1.58
N ARG A 146 10.67 -13.38 -1.15
CA ARG A 146 11.14 -11.99 -1.25
C ARG A 146 12.13 -11.70 -2.38
N ASN A 147 12.75 -12.72 -2.97
CA ASN A 147 13.81 -12.56 -3.97
C ASN A 147 13.49 -13.22 -5.32
N CYS A 148 12.34 -13.88 -5.44
CA CYS A 148 11.92 -14.55 -6.68
C CYS A 148 10.68 -13.88 -7.27
N GLU A 149 10.50 -14.06 -8.57
CA GLU A 149 9.43 -13.46 -9.36
C GLU A 149 8.05 -14.00 -8.92
N LEU A 150 7.21 -13.07 -8.45
CA LEU A 150 5.80 -13.31 -8.20
C LEU A 150 5.08 -13.45 -9.54
N SER A 151 4.64 -14.66 -9.88
CA SER A 151 3.89 -14.94 -11.11
C SER A 151 4.59 -14.45 -12.39
N GLY A 152 5.93 -14.50 -12.43
CA GLY A 152 6.75 -14.09 -13.57
C GLY A 152 6.94 -12.58 -13.72
N LEU A 153 6.54 -11.78 -12.71
CA LEU A 153 6.79 -10.35 -12.66
C LEU A 153 8.24 -10.11 -12.25
N HIS A 154 8.99 -9.34 -13.05
CA HIS A 154 10.43 -9.17 -12.84
C HIS A 154 10.72 -8.45 -11.53
N ASP A 155 11.38 -9.16 -10.62
CA ASP A 155 11.52 -8.78 -9.21
C ASP A 155 12.69 -7.80 -8.97
N LEU A 156 12.37 -6.58 -8.51
CA LEU A 156 13.36 -5.55 -8.26
C LEU A 156 14.18 -5.89 -7.02
N ASP A 157 15.47 -5.58 -7.04
CA ASP A 157 16.36 -5.77 -5.90
C ASP A 157 16.41 -4.49 -5.07
N GLN A 158 15.50 -4.37 -4.09
CA GLN A 158 15.42 -3.19 -3.23
C GLN A 158 16.59 -3.09 -2.24
N SER A 159 17.53 -4.04 -2.21
CA SER A 159 18.78 -3.89 -1.47
C SER A 159 19.74 -2.89 -2.15
N LYS A 160 19.59 -2.69 -3.47
CA LYS A 160 20.43 -1.80 -4.28
C LYS A 160 20.05 -0.34 -4.11
N GLU A 161 21.07 0.50 -3.95
CA GLU A 161 20.88 1.94 -3.74
C GLU A 161 20.19 2.62 -4.94
N HIS A 162 20.50 2.20 -6.17
CA HIS A 162 19.85 2.74 -7.36
C HIS A 162 18.34 2.50 -7.36
N VAL A 163 17.90 1.28 -7.04
CA VAL A 163 16.48 0.90 -6.93
C VAL A 163 15.79 1.71 -5.83
N ARG A 164 16.36 1.75 -4.62
CA ARG A 164 15.82 2.55 -3.50
C ARG A 164 15.70 4.02 -3.85
N SER A 165 16.72 4.60 -4.48
CA SER A 165 16.73 6.01 -4.89
C SER A 165 15.61 6.32 -5.89
N LYS A 166 15.35 5.44 -6.87
CA LYS A 166 14.25 5.61 -7.82
C LYS A 166 12.87 5.50 -7.19
N ILE A 167 12.69 4.58 -6.26
CA ILE A 167 11.45 4.47 -5.48
C ILE A 167 11.23 5.74 -4.66
N VAL A 168 12.26 6.20 -3.92
CA VAL A 168 12.19 7.41 -3.10
C VAL A 168 11.92 8.65 -3.94
N GLU A 169 12.52 8.78 -5.13
CA GLU A 169 12.27 9.87 -6.08
C GLU A 169 10.80 9.93 -6.48
N PHE A 170 10.22 8.79 -6.88
CA PHE A 170 8.81 8.68 -7.24
C PHE A 170 7.87 9.01 -6.07
N VAL A 171 8.10 8.40 -4.90
CA VAL A 171 7.23 8.61 -3.73
C VAL A 171 7.32 10.05 -3.23
N ASN A 172 8.51 10.66 -3.24
CA ASN A 172 8.66 12.07 -2.88
C ASN A 172 7.98 13.00 -3.88
N ARG A 173 7.91 12.64 -5.17
CA ARG A 173 7.17 13.43 -6.17
C ARG A 173 5.68 13.47 -5.83
N ILE A 174 5.05 12.33 -5.52
CA ILE A 174 3.63 12.32 -5.16
C ILE A 174 3.35 13.01 -3.82
N ILE A 175 4.28 12.94 -2.85
CA ILE A 175 4.20 13.70 -1.60
C ILE A 175 4.23 15.21 -1.87
N ASP A 176 5.12 15.67 -2.76
CA ASP A 176 5.18 17.10 -3.15
C ASP A 176 3.84 17.56 -3.78
N LEU A 177 3.13 16.66 -4.48
CA LEU A 177 1.81 16.94 -5.06
C LEU A 177 0.67 16.93 -4.04
N GLY A 178 0.91 16.52 -2.78
CA GLY A 178 -0.05 16.61 -1.68
C GLY A 178 -0.67 15.29 -1.22
N VAL A 179 -0.13 14.16 -1.66
CA VAL A 179 -0.55 12.83 -1.22
C VAL A 179 -0.26 12.64 0.27
N ALA A 180 -1.21 12.07 1.02
CA ALA A 180 -1.12 11.88 2.46
C ALA A 180 -0.39 10.59 2.86
N GLY A 181 -0.34 9.61 1.96
CA GLY A 181 0.28 8.32 2.23
C GLY A 181 0.27 7.36 1.05
N ILE A 182 0.67 6.12 1.32
CA ILE A 182 0.85 5.07 0.31
C ILE A 182 0.31 3.72 0.77
N ARG A 183 -0.35 3.01 -0.15
CA ARG A 183 -0.58 1.56 -0.06
C ARG A 183 0.61 0.88 -0.72
N VAL A 184 1.30 0.03 0.00
CA VAL A 184 2.48 -0.69 -0.53
C VAL A 184 2.03 -2.06 -1.00
N ASP A 185 1.89 -2.19 -2.31
CA ASP A 185 1.50 -3.43 -3.00
C ASP A 185 2.57 -4.50 -2.81
N ALA A 186 2.13 -5.75 -2.68
CA ALA A 186 3.00 -6.91 -2.55
C ALA A 186 4.09 -6.76 -1.47
N ALA A 187 3.83 -6.03 -0.38
CA ALA A 187 4.83 -5.76 0.66
C ALA A 187 5.40 -7.04 1.30
N LYS A 188 4.61 -8.13 1.34
CA LYS A 188 5.07 -9.47 1.72
C LYS A 188 6.33 -9.94 0.96
N HIS A 189 6.44 -9.54 -0.29
CA HIS A 189 7.47 -9.93 -1.25
C HIS A 189 8.70 -9.01 -1.22
N MET A 190 8.76 -8.05 -0.28
CA MET A 190 9.92 -7.19 -0.07
C MET A 190 10.49 -7.38 1.33
N TRP A 191 11.78 -7.13 1.52
CA TRP A 191 12.38 -7.18 2.86
C TRP A 191 11.95 -5.97 3.72
N PRO A 192 11.50 -6.19 4.97
CA PRO A 192 11.21 -5.09 5.91
C PRO A 192 12.40 -4.12 6.08
N GLU A 193 13.62 -4.63 6.02
CA GLU A 193 14.85 -3.85 6.14
C GLU A 193 15.02 -2.87 4.96
N ASP A 194 14.72 -3.30 3.74
CA ASP A 194 14.79 -2.46 2.54
C ASP A 194 13.68 -1.39 2.56
N LEU A 195 12.47 -1.80 2.91
CA LEU A 195 11.33 -0.90 3.08
C LEU A 195 11.61 0.16 4.16
N LYS A 196 12.23 -0.23 5.28
CA LYS A 196 12.65 0.70 6.33
C LYS A 196 13.58 1.79 5.81
N VAL A 197 14.56 1.43 4.98
CA VAL A 197 15.48 2.40 4.36
C VAL A 197 14.70 3.35 3.45
N ILE A 198 13.83 2.83 2.58
CA ILE A 198 13.01 3.63 1.67
C ILE A 198 12.13 4.61 2.46
N TYR A 199 11.37 4.12 3.43
CA TYR A 199 10.43 4.91 4.23
C TYR A 199 11.13 6.00 5.05
N SER A 200 12.31 5.71 5.58
CA SER A 200 13.11 6.69 6.33
C SER A 200 13.54 7.90 5.48
N ARG A 201 13.64 7.74 4.16
CA ARG A 201 14.08 8.77 3.20
C ARG A 201 12.94 9.56 2.58
N LEU A 202 11.69 9.20 2.88
CA LEU A 202 10.54 9.96 2.40
C LEU A 202 10.53 11.35 3.03
N LYS A 203 10.03 12.35 2.30
CA LYS A 203 9.79 13.70 2.81
C LYS A 203 8.66 13.71 3.84
N ASN A 204 8.64 14.76 4.65
CA ASN A 204 7.44 15.07 5.42
C ASN A 204 6.34 15.57 4.47
N LEU A 205 5.09 15.38 4.87
CA LEU A 205 3.93 15.89 4.15
C LEU A 205 3.95 17.42 4.08
N SER A 206 3.43 17.94 2.97
CA SER A 206 3.52 19.36 2.65
C SER A 206 2.47 20.19 3.40
N VAL A 207 2.93 21.19 4.15
CA VAL A 207 2.04 22.16 4.82
C VAL A 207 1.15 22.93 3.85
N ALA A 208 1.58 23.07 2.59
CA ALA A 208 0.79 23.74 1.54
C ALA A 208 -0.49 22.97 1.18
N HIS A 209 -0.56 21.68 1.54
CA HIS A 209 -1.73 20.81 1.33
C HIS A 209 -2.51 20.53 2.63
N GLY A 210 -2.31 21.37 3.65
CA GLY A 210 -3.08 21.32 4.89
C GLY A 210 -2.61 20.30 5.93
N PHE A 211 -1.38 19.78 5.79
CA PHE A 211 -0.78 18.90 6.79
C PHE A 211 -0.02 19.68 7.87
N PRO A 212 -0.03 19.23 9.15
CA PRO A 212 0.83 19.80 10.19
C PRO A 212 2.33 19.72 9.86
N THR A 213 3.12 20.59 10.47
CA THR A 213 4.58 20.55 10.32
C THR A 213 5.14 19.21 10.82
N LYS A 214 6.08 18.63 10.06
CA LYS A 214 6.73 17.34 10.38
C LYS A 214 5.84 16.10 10.28
N SER A 215 4.61 16.21 9.74
CA SER A 215 3.79 15.04 9.44
C SER A 215 4.50 14.07 8.50
N ARG A 216 4.48 12.78 8.83
CA ARG A 216 5.05 11.70 8.00
C ARG A 216 3.96 11.05 7.16
N PRO A 217 4.21 10.65 5.90
CA PRO A 217 3.17 10.02 5.08
C PRO A 217 2.63 8.75 5.74
N PHE A 218 1.33 8.51 5.67
CA PHE A 218 0.72 7.26 6.13
C PHE A 218 1.23 6.09 5.30
N ILE A 219 1.58 4.97 5.92
CA ILE A 219 2.01 3.75 5.24
C ILE A 219 1.13 2.60 5.68
N TYR A 220 0.52 1.91 4.72
CA TYR A 220 -0.15 0.64 4.95
C TYR A 220 0.26 -0.38 3.89
N GLN A 221 0.50 -1.60 4.35
CA GLN A 221 1.28 -2.59 3.61
C GLN A 221 0.43 -3.81 3.32
N GLU A 222 0.45 -4.26 2.08
CA GLU A 222 -0.18 -5.51 1.70
C GLU A 222 0.69 -6.70 2.11
N VAL A 223 0.31 -7.34 3.21
CA VAL A 223 0.93 -8.58 3.66
C VAL A 223 -0.16 -9.61 3.91
N ILE A 224 -0.37 -10.48 2.92
CA ILE A 224 -1.29 -11.60 3.04
C ILE A 224 -0.65 -12.67 3.94
N ASP A 225 -1.07 -12.71 5.21
CA ASP A 225 -0.67 -13.72 6.21
C ASP A 225 -1.92 -14.31 6.87
N LEU A 226 -2.27 -15.53 6.46
CA LEU A 226 -3.38 -16.31 7.03
C LEU A 226 -2.88 -17.38 8.02
N GLY A 227 -1.60 -17.31 8.42
CA GLY A 227 -0.91 -18.36 9.18
C GLY A 227 -0.25 -19.41 8.28
N GLY A 228 0.60 -20.25 8.88
CA GLY A 228 1.19 -21.41 8.21
C GLY A 228 2.31 -21.15 7.18
N GLU A 229 2.73 -19.91 6.97
CA GLU A 229 3.81 -19.54 6.04
C GLU A 229 5.04 -18.99 6.75
N ALA A 230 6.17 -18.77 6.04
CA ALA A 230 7.39 -18.26 6.66
C ALA A 230 7.36 -16.74 6.93
N VAL A 231 6.70 -15.96 6.07
CA VAL A 231 6.60 -14.50 6.22
C VAL A 231 5.37 -14.14 7.06
N LYS A 232 5.55 -13.22 8.02
CA LYS A 232 4.53 -12.81 8.99
C LYS A 232 4.19 -11.34 8.87
N LYS A 233 2.90 -11.03 9.01
CA LYS A 233 2.40 -9.63 9.04
C LYS A 233 3.06 -8.79 10.15
N GLY A 234 3.39 -9.42 11.28
CA GLY A 234 4.07 -8.77 12.40
C GLY A 234 5.47 -8.22 12.10
N GLU A 235 6.13 -8.69 11.03
CA GLU A 235 7.45 -8.16 10.62
C GLU A 235 7.38 -6.71 10.11
N TYR A 236 6.19 -6.26 9.68
CA TYR A 236 5.99 -4.98 8.99
C TYR A 236 5.31 -3.91 9.86
N THR A 237 4.77 -4.27 11.04
CA THR A 237 4.00 -3.34 11.90
C THR A 237 4.86 -2.26 12.55
N SER A 238 6.18 -2.44 12.59
CA SER A 238 7.11 -1.41 13.04
C SER A 238 7.34 -0.29 12.01
N LEU A 239 6.93 -0.51 10.76
CA LEU A 239 7.14 0.41 9.64
C LEU A 239 5.89 1.28 9.36
N GLY A 240 4.73 0.66 9.42
CA GLY A 240 3.42 1.26 9.14
C GLY A 240 2.32 0.29 9.54
N ARG A 241 1.09 0.56 9.10
CA ARG A 241 0.00 -0.41 9.27
C ARG A 241 0.13 -1.56 8.27
N VAL A 242 -0.58 -2.64 8.53
CA VAL A 242 -0.65 -3.82 7.67
C VAL A 242 -2.11 -4.15 7.40
N ILE A 243 -2.41 -4.51 6.16
CA ILE A 243 -3.74 -4.92 5.74
C ILE A 243 -4.08 -6.28 6.40
N GLU A 244 -5.12 -6.30 7.25
CA GLU A 244 -5.54 -7.49 7.99
C GLU A 244 -6.54 -8.33 7.17
N PHE A 245 -6.01 -9.20 6.30
CA PHE A 245 -6.85 -10.05 5.43
C PHE A 245 -7.73 -11.04 6.20
N THR A 246 -7.30 -11.49 7.39
CA THR A 246 -8.09 -12.40 8.23
C THR A 246 -9.41 -11.76 8.67
N PHE A 247 -9.47 -10.42 8.76
CA PHE A 247 -10.66 -9.67 9.14
C PHE A 247 -11.86 -9.98 8.23
N GLY A 248 -11.70 -9.75 6.92
CA GLY A 248 -12.75 -9.98 5.93
C GLY A 248 -13.15 -11.45 5.79
N ILE A 249 -12.19 -12.36 5.96
CA ILE A 249 -12.39 -13.81 5.86
C ILE A 249 -13.24 -14.34 7.01
N VAL A 250 -12.85 -14.03 8.26
CA VAL A 250 -13.57 -14.53 9.44
C VAL A 250 -14.98 -13.98 9.48
N LEU A 251 -15.15 -12.67 9.27
CA LEU A 251 -16.47 -12.07 9.22
C LEU A 251 -17.29 -12.62 8.04
N GLY A 252 -16.68 -12.81 6.86
CA GLY A 252 -17.33 -13.42 5.71
C GLY A 252 -17.88 -14.82 6.03
N ASN A 253 -17.10 -15.63 6.74
CA ASN A 253 -17.51 -16.96 7.19
C ASN A 253 -18.72 -16.91 8.16
N ILE A 254 -18.69 -16.00 9.14
CA ILE A 254 -19.78 -15.80 10.12
C ILE A 254 -21.06 -15.30 9.44
N PHE A 255 -20.97 -14.27 8.60
CA PHE A 255 -22.14 -13.67 7.93
C PHE A 255 -22.72 -14.53 6.80
N ARG A 256 -21.98 -15.55 6.34
CA ARG A 256 -22.52 -16.62 5.49
C ARG A 256 -23.26 -17.69 6.28
N GLY A 257 -23.21 -17.67 7.61
CA GLY A 257 -23.86 -18.63 8.49
C GLY A 257 -23.05 -19.91 8.71
N ASN A 258 -21.78 -19.94 8.30
CA ASN A 258 -20.91 -21.09 8.55
C ASN A 258 -20.45 -21.13 10.01
N GLU A 259 -20.49 -20.00 10.71
CA GLU A 259 -20.15 -19.88 12.14
C GLU A 259 -21.17 -18.97 12.88
N PRO A 260 -21.49 -19.24 14.16
CA PRO A 260 -22.40 -18.43 14.94
C PRO A 260 -21.92 -16.99 15.20
N LEU A 261 -22.81 -16.00 15.01
CA LEU A 261 -22.53 -14.58 15.29
C LEU A 261 -22.06 -14.31 16.73
N LYS A 262 -22.52 -15.11 17.70
CA LYS A 262 -22.12 -15.00 19.12
C LYS A 262 -20.61 -15.12 19.36
N PHE A 263 -19.86 -15.68 18.40
CA PHE A 263 -18.41 -15.77 18.51
C PHE A 263 -17.71 -14.41 18.37
N LEU A 264 -18.36 -13.39 17.82
CA LEU A 264 -17.82 -12.03 17.76
C LEU A 264 -17.74 -11.33 19.14
N LYS A 265 -18.16 -11.97 20.24
CA LYS A 265 -18.11 -11.36 21.59
C LYS A 265 -16.70 -10.91 22.01
N ASN A 266 -15.66 -11.57 21.52
CA ASN A 266 -14.25 -11.23 21.76
C ASN A 266 -13.50 -10.85 20.45
N TRP A 267 -14.21 -10.27 19.48
CA TRP A 267 -13.66 -9.84 18.20
C TRP A 267 -12.43 -8.94 18.37
N GLY A 268 -11.43 -9.09 17.50
CA GLY A 268 -10.13 -8.39 17.60
C GLY A 268 -8.98 -9.34 17.92
N ASN A 269 -8.07 -8.94 18.81
CA ASN A 269 -6.83 -9.66 19.14
C ASN A 269 -7.07 -11.13 19.59
N GLY A 270 -8.22 -11.42 20.22
CA GLY A 270 -8.60 -12.78 20.62
C GLY A 270 -8.74 -13.76 19.45
N TRP A 271 -8.80 -13.25 18.23
CA TRP A 271 -8.87 -13.99 16.97
C TRP A 271 -7.53 -14.06 16.22
N GLY A 272 -6.42 -13.62 16.84
CA GLY A 272 -5.12 -13.55 16.17
C GLY A 272 -5.01 -12.42 15.13
N LEU A 273 -5.91 -11.45 15.21
CA LEU A 273 -5.80 -10.21 14.45
C LEU A 273 -4.69 -9.33 15.03
N LEU A 274 -4.13 -8.47 14.19
CA LEU A 274 -3.20 -7.42 14.61
C LEU A 274 -3.88 -6.46 15.61
N PRO A 275 -3.08 -5.82 16.50
CA PRO A 275 -3.56 -4.68 17.28
C PRO A 275 -4.21 -3.62 16.39
N SER A 276 -5.22 -2.92 16.90
CA SER A 276 -6.01 -1.96 16.12
C SER A 276 -5.15 -0.83 15.54
N GLU A 277 -4.13 -0.40 16.27
CA GLU A 277 -3.15 0.61 15.86
C GLU A 277 -2.26 0.14 14.69
N ASP A 278 -2.14 -1.17 14.49
CA ASP A 278 -1.31 -1.80 13.47
C ASP A 278 -2.12 -2.25 12.24
N ALA A 279 -3.44 -2.35 12.37
CA ALA A 279 -4.30 -2.92 11.35
C ALA A 279 -4.93 -1.85 10.44
N LEU A 280 -4.99 -2.18 9.15
CA LEU A 280 -5.97 -1.64 8.22
C LEU A 280 -6.94 -2.76 7.83
N VAL A 281 -8.23 -2.57 8.08
CA VAL A 281 -9.25 -3.62 7.92
C VAL A 281 -10.15 -3.34 6.73
N MET A 282 -10.67 -4.41 6.12
CA MET A 282 -11.61 -4.33 5.00
C MET A 282 -12.42 -5.63 4.90
N ILE A 283 -13.59 -5.56 4.28
CA ILE A 283 -14.45 -6.74 4.04
C ILE A 283 -13.97 -7.51 2.80
N ASP A 284 -13.80 -6.78 1.70
CA ASP A 284 -13.23 -7.22 0.44
C ASP A 284 -12.26 -6.16 -0.10
N ASN A 285 -11.46 -6.55 -1.09
CA ASN A 285 -10.61 -5.66 -1.86
C ASN A 285 -10.73 -5.99 -3.36
N HIS A 286 -10.00 -5.25 -4.18
CA HIS A 286 -10.04 -5.40 -5.63
C HIS A 286 -9.57 -6.80 -6.13
N ASP A 287 -8.72 -7.51 -5.38
CA ASP A 287 -8.28 -8.87 -5.72
C ASP A 287 -9.33 -9.92 -5.33
N ASN A 288 -9.66 -9.97 -4.05
CA ASN A 288 -10.42 -11.08 -3.48
C ASN A 288 -11.91 -11.03 -3.85
N GLN A 289 -12.44 -9.87 -4.23
CA GLN A 289 -13.78 -9.78 -4.82
C GLN A 289 -13.89 -10.44 -6.21
N ARG A 290 -12.75 -10.75 -6.84
CA ARG A 290 -12.64 -11.45 -8.13
C ARG A 290 -12.03 -12.86 -7.99
N GLY A 291 -11.78 -13.31 -6.76
CA GLY A 291 -11.20 -14.63 -6.48
C GLY A 291 -9.67 -14.68 -6.61
N HIS A 292 -9.01 -13.53 -6.72
CA HIS A 292 -7.55 -13.44 -6.62
C HIS A 292 -7.15 -13.21 -5.14
N GLY A 293 -5.94 -13.59 -4.75
CA GLY A 293 -5.45 -13.38 -3.38
C GLY A 293 -6.17 -14.23 -2.31
N ALA A 294 -6.30 -13.69 -1.10
CA ALA A 294 -6.74 -14.42 0.08
C ALA A 294 -8.27 -14.45 0.29
N GLY A 295 -8.76 -15.55 0.89
CA GLY A 295 -10.12 -15.69 1.41
C GLY A 295 -11.11 -16.48 0.55
N GLY A 296 -10.91 -16.50 -0.77
CA GLY A 296 -11.70 -17.31 -1.69
C GLY A 296 -13.21 -17.13 -1.52
N ALA A 297 -13.96 -18.24 -1.44
CA ALA A 297 -15.42 -18.22 -1.38
C ALA A 297 -16.02 -17.57 -0.10
N THR A 298 -15.21 -17.35 0.94
CA THR A 298 -15.69 -16.72 2.18
C THR A 298 -15.94 -15.23 2.02
N ILE A 299 -15.22 -14.57 1.11
CA ILE A 299 -15.28 -13.12 0.93
C ILE A 299 -16.68 -12.70 0.50
N LEU A 300 -17.24 -11.73 1.24
CA LEU A 300 -18.52 -11.11 0.91
C LEU A 300 -18.26 -9.88 0.04
N THR A 301 -19.07 -9.70 -0.99
CA THR A 301 -18.95 -8.60 -1.95
C THR A 301 -20.33 -8.01 -2.22
N TYR A 302 -20.39 -6.94 -3.01
CA TYR A 302 -21.63 -6.34 -3.49
C TYR A 302 -22.61 -7.34 -4.15
N LYS A 303 -22.12 -8.49 -4.64
CA LYS A 303 -22.94 -9.57 -5.23
C LYS A 303 -23.81 -10.31 -4.21
N LEU A 304 -23.55 -10.14 -2.91
CA LEU A 304 -24.34 -10.66 -1.80
C LEU A 304 -24.78 -9.49 -0.89
N PRO A 305 -25.67 -8.61 -1.40
CA PRO A 305 -25.85 -7.26 -0.85
C PRO A 305 -26.42 -7.25 0.58
N LYS A 306 -27.23 -8.25 0.96
CA LYS A 306 -27.80 -8.33 2.31
C LYS A 306 -26.71 -8.60 3.34
N GLN A 307 -25.92 -9.66 3.13
CA GLN A 307 -24.85 -10.06 4.03
C GLN A 307 -23.74 -9.00 4.07
N TYR A 308 -23.37 -8.48 2.89
CA TYR A 308 -22.31 -7.48 2.75
C TYR A 308 -22.62 -6.18 3.54
N LYS A 309 -23.85 -5.65 3.43
CA LYS A 309 -24.24 -4.44 4.16
C LYS A 309 -24.29 -4.66 5.67
N VAL A 310 -24.87 -5.79 6.12
CA VAL A 310 -24.98 -6.08 7.56
C VAL A 310 -23.60 -6.22 8.21
N GLN A 311 -22.66 -6.86 7.52
CA GLN A 311 -21.28 -6.96 7.97
C GLN A 311 -20.63 -5.58 8.10
N TYR A 312 -20.78 -4.72 7.10
CA TYR A 312 -20.22 -3.37 7.08
C TYR A 312 -20.70 -2.50 8.26
N PHE A 313 -21.98 -2.60 8.64
CA PHE A 313 -22.55 -1.87 9.78
C PHE A 313 -22.10 -2.37 11.15
N ILE A 314 -21.62 -3.62 11.26
CA ILE A 314 -21.20 -4.21 12.55
C ILE A 314 -19.69 -4.04 12.76
N SER A 315 -18.95 -3.78 11.69
CA SER A 315 -17.50 -3.59 11.71
C SER A 315 -17.03 -2.15 11.97
N ASN A 316 -17.91 -1.16 11.82
CA ASN A 316 -17.68 0.26 12.10
C ASN A 316 -18.49 0.67 13.35
#